data_AF-A0A8J2JH61-F1
#
_entry.id   AF-A0A8J2JH61-F1
#
_cell.length_a   1.000
_cell.length_b   1.000
_cell.length_c   1.000
_cell.angle_alpha   90.00
_cell.angle_beta   90.00
_cell.angle_gamma   90.00
#
_symmetry.space_group_name_H-M   'P 1'
#
loop_
_entity.id
_entity.type
_entity.pdbx_description
1 polymer ?
#
loop_
_entity_poly.entity_id
_entity_poly.type
_entity_poly.pdbx_seq_one_letter_code
_entity_poly.pdbx_strand_id
1 'polypeptide(L)' 'MHKLIDPNCDIVISGISGRYPTSDDVNEFWKNLVEGNDMVSSQDEFTLYATSTLNDINTLKICQLIRKP' A
#
# COMPACT_ATOMS: atom_id res chain seq x y z
N MET A 1 -12.68 28.33 -16.78
CA MET A 1 -11.51 28.34 -17.68
C MET A 1 -10.53 27.30 -17.14
N HIS A 2 -10.56 26.06 -17.63
CA HIS A 2 -9.61 25.03 -17.21
C HIS A 2 -8.30 25.25 -17.98
N LYS A 3 -7.21 25.51 -17.24
CA LYS A 3 -5.86 25.47 -17.83
C LYS A 3 -5.60 24.03 -18.27
N LEU A 4 -5.45 23.82 -19.56
CA LEU A 4 -4.96 22.55 -20.10
C LEU A 4 -3.50 22.41 -19.67
N ILE A 5 -3.15 21.24 -19.13
CA ILE A 5 -1.77 20.89 -18.80
C ILE A 5 -1.02 20.77 -20.13
N ASP A 6 0.08 21.51 -20.28
CA ASP A 6 0.95 21.41 -21.45
C ASP A 6 1.61 20.02 -21.44
N PRO A 7 1.39 19.19 -22.47
CA PRO A 7 2.01 17.86 -22.52
C PRO A 7 3.54 17.89 -22.55
N ASN A 8 4.15 19.05 -22.81
CA ASN A 8 5.60 19.22 -22.83
C ASN A 8 6.16 19.83 -21.54
N CYS A 9 5.34 20.07 -20.51
CA CYS A 9 5.89 20.53 -19.24
C CYS A 9 6.52 19.36 -18.48
N ASP A 10 7.72 19.59 -17.95
CA ASP A 10 8.38 18.62 -17.08
C ASP A 10 7.59 18.44 -15.78
N ILE A 11 7.39 17.17 -15.40
CA ILE A 11 6.77 16.80 -14.12
C ILE A 11 7.89 16.30 -13.21
N VAL A 12 8.03 16.95 -12.05
CA VAL A 12 9.00 16.56 -11.03
C VAL A 12 8.28 15.83 -9.90
N ILE A 13 8.77 14.63 -9.56
CA ILE A 13 8.36 13.91 -8.35
C ILE A 13 9.22 14.43 -7.20
N SER A 14 8.65 15.29 -6.36
CA SER A 14 9.38 15.92 -5.24
C SER A 14 9.50 15.03 -3.99
N GLY A 15 8.67 13.98 -3.89
CA GLY A 15 8.69 13.06 -2.77
C GLY A 15 7.62 11.99 -2.90
N ILE A 16 7.82 10.88 -2.19
CA ILE A 16 6.88 9.77 -2.12
C ILE A 16 6.67 9.35 -0.66
N SER A 17 5.47 8.88 -0.35
CA SER A 17 5.13 8.28 0.94
C SER A 17 4.08 7.20 0.72
N GLY A 18 4.11 6.17 1.55
CA GLY A 18 3.22 5.03 1.42
C GLY A 18 3.53 3.94 2.43
N ARG A 19 2.63 2.96 2.52
CA ARG A 19 2.90 1.69 3.20
C ARG A 19 3.19 0.66 2.11
N TYR A 20 4.32 0.00 2.23
CA TYR A 20 4.77 -0.99 1.25
C TYR A 20 4.76 -2.38 1.89
N PRO A 21 4.46 -3.43 1.12
CA PRO A 21 4.59 -4.80 1.61
C PRO A 21 5.99 -5.04 2.17
N THR A 22 6.05 -5.70 3.33
CA THR A 22 7.30 -6.13 3.98
C THR A 22 8.36 -5.02 4.11
N SER A 23 7.95 -3.75 4.19
CA SER A 23 8.87 -2.61 4.29
C SER A 23 8.27 -1.49 5.15
N ASP A 24 9.00 -1.08 6.18
CA ASP A 24 8.56 -0.03 7.13
C ASP A 24 8.75 1.37 6.56
N ASP A 25 9.69 1.55 5.62
CA ASP A 25 9.94 2.81 4.93
C ASP A 25 10.35 2.63 3.46
N VAL A 26 10.51 3.77 2.77
CA VAL A 26 10.86 3.83 1.34
C VAL A 26 12.25 3.25 1.05
N ASN A 27 13.21 3.37 1.98
CA ASN A 27 14.56 2.86 1.77
C ASN A 27 14.56 1.32 1.84
N GLU A 28 13.83 0.74 2.79
CA GLU A 28 13.66 -0.71 2.88
C GLU A 28 12.93 -1.25 1.64
N PHE A 29 11.88 -0.54 1.20
CA PHE A 29 11.19 -0.89 -0.03
C PHE A 29 12.13 -0.86 -1.26
N TRP A 30 12.94 0.19 -1.38
CA TRP A 30 13.93 0.29 -2.46
C TRP A 30 14.94 -0.86 -2.43
N LYS A 31 15.43 -1.22 -1.24
CA LYS A 31 16.33 -2.36 -1.07
C LYS A 31 15.68 -3.65 -1.54
N ASN A 32 14.44 -3.92 -1.11
CA ASN A 32 13.69 -5.11 -1.52
C ASN A 32 13.51 -5.21 -3.03
N LEU A 33 13.26 -4.08 -3.70
CA LEU A 33 13.17 -4.02 -5.16
C LEU A 33 14.50 -4.31 -5.85
N VAL A 34 15.60 -3.72 -5.38
CA VAL A 34 16.94 -3.91 -5.96
C VAL A 34 17.41 -5.35 -5.79
N GLU A 35 17.09 -5.98 -4.65
CA GLU A 35 17.42 -7.39 -4.38
C GLU A 35 16.51 -8.37 -5.13
N GLY A 36 15.38 -7.90 -5.70
CA GLY A 36 14.44 -8.73 -6.44
C GLY A 36 13.57 -9.62 -5.56
N ASN A 37 13.28 -9.18 -4.33
CA ASN A 37 12.47 -9.94 -3.39
C ASN A 37 11.01 -10.02 -3.87
N ASP A 38 10.41 -11.22 -3.86
CA ASP A 38 8.98 -11.39 -4.07
C ASP A 38 8.23 -10.97 -2.81
N MET A 39 7.47 -9.87 -2.92
CA MET A 39 6.70 -9.28 -1.83
C MET A 39 5.19 -9.51 -1.98
N VAL A 40 4.78 -10.46 -2.82
CA VAL A 40 3.39 -10.85 -3.01
C VAL A 40 3.02 -11.93 -2.00
N SER A 41 2.06 -11.64 -1.12
CA SER A 41 1.47 -12.66 -0.23
C SER A 41 0.15 -13.18 -0.79
N SER A 42 -0.09 -14.48 -0.59
CA SER A 42 -1.39 -15.08 -0.92
C SER A 42 -2.46 -14.61 0.06
N GLN A 43 -3.71 -14.59 -0.39
CA GLN A 43 -4.83 -14.07 0.40
C GLN A 43 -5.15 -14.91 1.65
N ASP A 44 -4.66 -16.15 1.68
CA ASP A 44 -4.72 -17.03 2.83
C ASP A 44 -3.88 -16.49 4.00
N GLU A 45 -2.76 -15.81 3.71
CA GLU A 45 -1.89 -15.19 4.71
C GLU A 45 -2.33 -13.77 5.10
N PHE A 46 -3.03 -13.06 4.21
CA PHE A 46 -3.55 -11.70 4.48
C PHE A 46 -4.52 -11.67 5.67
N THR A 47 -5.32 -12.74 5.86
CA THR A 47 -6.23 -12.86 7.00
C THR A 47 -5.45 -12.91 8.32
N LEU A 48 -4.30 -13.59 8.36
CA LEU A 48 -3.46 -13.69 9.55
C LEU A 48 -2.75 -12.37 9.86
N TYR A 49 -2.22 -11.68 8.85
CA TYR A 49 -1.57 -10.38 9.02
C TYR A 49 -2.54 -9.31 9.55
N ALA A 50 -3.75 -9.25 8.99
CA ALA A 50 -4.81 -8.39 9.52
C ALA A 50 -5.12 -8.75 10.98
N THR A 51 -5.29 -10.03 11.33
CA THR A 51 -5.62 -10.41 12.73
C THR A 51 -4.58 -10.02 13.77
N SER A 52 -3.29 -9.98 13.41
CA SER A 52 -2.22 -9.53 14.34
C SER A 52 -2.25 -8.03 14.64
N THR A 53 -2.83 -7.23 13.74
CA THR A 53 -3.04 -5.77 13.91
C THR A 53 -4.44 -5.44 14.43
N LEU A 54 -5.35 -6.43 14.52
CA LEU A 54 -6.74 -6.31 14.93
C LEU A 54 -6.98 -6.54 16.44
N ASN A 55 -6.06 -6.09 17.30
CA ASN A 55 -6.36 -5.96 18.74
C ASN A 55 -7.10 -4.65 19.08
N ASP A 56 -7.36 -3.78 18.11
CA ASP A 56 -8.25 -2.63 18.27
C ASP A 56 -9.67 -2.98 17.81
N ILE A 57 -10.60 -2.90 18.77
CA ILE A 57 -12.04 -3.27 18.71
C ILE A 57 -12.82 -2.55 17.57
N ASN A 58 -12.22 -1.58 16.89
CA ASN A 58 -12.91 -0.71 15.93
C ASN A 58 -12.88 -1.18 14.46
N THR A 59 -12.00 -2.12 14.09
CA THR A 59 -11.77 -2.46 12.66
C THR A 59 -12.63 -3.63 12.16
N LEU A 60 -13.19 -4.46 13.06
CA LEU A 60 -14.12 -5.55 12.70
C LEU A 60 -15.38 -5.08 11.95
N LYS A 61 -15.74 -3.80 12.05
CA LYS A 61 -16.87 -3.22 11.29
C LYS A 61 -16.58 -3.07 9.79
N ILE A 62 -15.32 -2.90 9.37
CA ILE A 62 -14.98 -2.62 7.97
C ILE A 62 -15.03 -3.92 7.14
N CYS A 63 -14.50 -5.03 7.68
CA CYS A 63 -14.53 -6.33 7.00
C CYS A 63 -15.96 -6.89 6.81
N GLN A 64 -16.90 -6.55 7.70
CA GLN A 64 -18.31 -6.95 7.57
C GLN A 64 -19.08 -6.17 6.49
N LEU A 65 -18.54 -5.05 5.98
CA LEU A 65 -19.19 -4.24 4.95
C LEU A 65 -18.85 -4.67 3.51
N ILE A 66 -17.75 -5.39 3.32
CA ILE A 66 -17.33 -5.90 1.99
C ILE A 66 -17.97 -7.27 1.70
N ARG A 67 -18.45 -7.97 2.73
CA ARG A 67 -19.24 -9.20 2.61
C ARG A 67 -20.74 -8.87 2.56
N LYS A 68 -21.18 -8.18 1.51
CA LYS A 68 -22.59 -8.21 1.08
C LYS A 68 -22.74 -9.39 0.09
N PRO A 69 -23.93 -10.05 0.03
CA PRO A 69 -24.14 -11.25 -0.77
C PRO A 69 -23.81 -11.05 -2.24
#